data_AF-A0A6L8GEU6-F1
#
_entry.id   AF-A0A6L8GEU6-F1
#
_cell.length_a   1.000
_cell.length_b   1.000
_cell.length_c   1.000
_cell.angle_alpha   90.00
_cell.angle_beta   90.00
_cell.angle_gamma   90.00
#
_symmetry.space_group_name_H-M   'P 1'
#
loop_
_entity.id
_entity.type
_entity.pdbx_description
1 polymer ?
#
loop_
_entity_poly.entity_id
_entity_poly.type
_entity_poly.pdbx_seq_one_letter_code
_entity_poly.pdbx_strand_id
1 'polypeptide(L)' 'PDRVDWIEAIRAWVEDGRAPERLLATKLDGNGQVTMTRPACPYPQVAVYDGSGDPHDAASFACAAPASE' A
#
# COMPACT_ATOMS: atom_id res chain seq x y z
N PRO A 1 -4.02 0.79 -7.80
CA PRO A 1 -3.22 -0.46 -7.86
C PRO A 1 -4.02 -1.60 -7.25
N ASP A 2 -3.91 -2.79 -7.83
CA ASP A 2 -4.83 -3.91 -7.62
C ASP A 2 -4.11 -5.22 -7.25
N ARG A 3 -2.78 -5.25 -7.25
CA ARG A 3 -1.99 -6.42 -6.86
C ARG A 3 -1.30 -6.21 -5.52
N VAL A 4 -1.44 -7.17 -4.62
CA VAL A 4 -0.78 -7.25 -3.32
C VAL A 4 -0.39 -8.72 -3.10
N ASP A 5 0.77 -8.98 -2.49
CA ASP A 5 1.14 -10.34 -2.06
C ASP A 5 0.41 -10.71 -0.76
N TRP A 6 -0.85 -11.10 -0.91
CA TRP A 6 -1.71 -11.44 0.22
C TRP A 6 -1.27 -12.72 0.94
N ILE A 7 -0.70 -13.69 0.22
CA ILE A 7 -0.33 -14.97 0.80
C ILE A 7 0.86 -14.79 1.75
N GLU A 8 1.90 -14.06 1.33
CA GLU A 8 3.03 -13.79 2.22
C GLU A 8 2.61 -12.92 3.41
N ALA A 9 1.73 -11.93 3.20
CA ALA A 9 1.21 -11.09 4.29
C ALA A 9 0.44 -11.91 5.35
N ILE A 10 -0.45 -12.81 4.90
CA ILE A 10 -1.23 -13.66 5.80
C ILE A 10 -0.31 -14.66 6.50
N ARG A 11 0.65 -15.25 5.78
CA ARG A 11 1.64 -16.16 6.34
C ARG A 11 2.43 -15.50 7.45
N ALA A 12 3.07 -14.36 7.17
CA ALA A 12 3.87 -13.62 8.16
C ALA A 12 3.04 -13.22 9.39
N TRP A 13 1.75 -12.89 9.20
CA TRP A 13 0.87 -12.59 10.32
C TRP A 13 0.56 -13.84 11.16
N VAL A 14 0.11 -14.91 10.53
CA VAL A 14 -0.37 -16.11 11.25
C VAL A 14 0.79 -16.93 11.82
N GLU A 15 1.87 -17.13 11.07
CA GLU A 15 3.00 -17.98 11.44
C GLU A 15 4.02 -17.25 12.31
N ASP A 16 4.33 -15.98 11.99
CA ASP A 16 5.38 -15.22 12.69
C ASP A 16 4.82 -14.18 13.67
N GLY A 17 3.50 -14.02 13.76
CA GLY A 17 2.88 -12.99 14.58
C GLY A 17 3.11 -11.55 14.08
N ARG A 18 3.55 -11.37 12.82
CA ARG A 18 3.88 -10.07 12.24
C ARG A 18 2.73 -9.51 11.41
N ALA A 19 1.78 -8.85 12.09
CA ALA A 19 0.70 -8.14 11.40
C ALA A 19 1.26 -6.96 10.58
N PRO A 20 0.80 -6.75 9.32
CA PRO A 20 1.29 -5.64 8.50
C PRO A 20 0.70 -4.30 8.98
N GLU A 21 1.56 -3.30 9.17
CA GLU A 21 1.12 -1.91 9.39
C GLU A 21 0.55 -1.28 8.11
N ARG A 22 1.01 -1.75 6.96
CA ARG A 22 0.53 -1.41 5.61
C ARG A 22 0.99 -2.48 4.62
N LEU A 23 0.31 -2.60 3.49
CA LEU A 23 0.69 -3.51 2.41
C LEU A 23 1.02 -2.74 1.13
N LEU A 24 2.02 -3.17 0.37
CA LEU A 24 2.36 -2.52 -0.90
C LEU A 24 1.42 -3.04 -2.00
N ALA A 25 0.57 -2.15 -2.53
CA ALA A 25 -0.26 -2.41 -3.69
C ALA A 25 0.41 -1.88 -4.96
N THR A 26 0.49 -2.72 -5.98
CA THR A 26 1.17 -2.44 -7.25
C THR A 26 0.18 -2.47 -8.41
N LYS A 27 0.36 -1.56 -9.37
CA LYS A 27 -0.32 -1.56 -10.67
C LYS A 27 0.70 -1.92 -11.74
N LEU A 28 0.36 -2.88 -12.59
CA LEU A 28 1.16 -3.25 -13.75
C LEU A 28 0.52 -2.75 -15.05
N ASP A 29 1.34 -2.49 -16.07
CA ASP A 29 0.87 -2.30 -17.44
C ASP A 29 0.63 -3.65 -18.16
N GLY A 30 0.30 -3.59 -19.46
CA GLY A 30 0.10 -4.78 -20.29
C GLY A 30 1.36 -5.64 -20.50
N ASN A 31 2.55 -5.09 -20.23
CA ASN A 31 3.84 -5.77 -20.33
C ASN A 31 4.30 -6.33 -18.97
N GLY A 32 3.51 -6.14 -17.90
CA GLY A 32 3.87 -6.55 -16.55
C GLY A 32 4.83 -5.60 -15.84
N GLN A 33 5.10 -4.40 -16.37
CA GLN A 33 5.94 -3.40 -15.72
C GLN A 33 5.15 -2.62 -14.67
N VAL A 34 5.81 -2.31 -13.54
CA VAL A 34 5.21 -1.49 -12.49
C VAL A 34 5.03 -0.07 -12.98
N THR A 35 3.79 0.42 -12.95
CA THR A 35 3.45 1.80 -13.34
C THR A 35 3.04 2.68 -12.17
N MET A 36 2.64 2.08 -11.05
CA MET A 36 2.25 2.82 -9.86
C MET A 36 2.25 1.90 -8.64
N THR A 37 2.68 2.42 -7.50
CA THR A 37 2.55 1.77 -6.20
C THR A 37 1.77 2.65 -5.22
N ARG A 38 1.05 2.03 -4.29
CA ARG A 38 0.39 2.69 -3.14
C ARG A 38 0.44 1.82 -1.91
N PRO A 39 0.54 2.40 -0.70
CA PRO A 39 0.25 1.66 0.51
C PRO A 39 -1.26 1.38 0.60
N ALA A 40 -1.64 0.11 0.72
CA ALA A 40 -2.94 -0.30 1.20
C ALA A 40 -2.94 -0.18 2.74
N CYS A 41 -3.79 0.71 3.24
CA CYS A 41 -3.82 1.10 4.63
C CYS A 41 -4.86 0.29 5.42
N PRO A 42 -4.57 -0.05 6.69
CA PRO A 42 -5.55 -0.69 7.55
C PRO A 42 -6.70 0.28 7.83
N TYR A 43 -7.94 -0.21 7.72
CA TYR A 43 -9.11 0.60 8.04
C TYR A 43 -9.05 1.10 9.49
N PRO A 44 -9.42 2.37 9.78
CA PRO A 44 -10.03 3.37 8.89
C PRO A 44 -9.03 4.26 8.14
N GLN A 45 -7.73 3.99 8.21
CA GLN A 45 -6.73 4.85 7.59
C GLN A 45 -6.80 4.82 6.07
N VAL A 46 -6.37 5.91 5.44
CA VAL A 46 -6.30 6.09 3.99
C VAL A 46 -4.89 6.52 3.60
N ALA A 47 -4.50 6.23 2.35
CA ALA A 47 -3.22 6.68 1.81
C ALA A 47 -3.28 8.18 1.48
N VAL A 48 -2.49 8.99 2.18
CA VAL A 48 -2.41 10.44 2.01
C VAL A 48 -1.07 10.78 1.39
N TYR A 49 -1.11 11.56 0.30
CA TYR A 49 0.08 12.06 -0.39
C TYR A 49 0.79 13.10 0.48
N ASP A 50 2.12 13.05 0.56
CA ASP A 50 2.90 13.97 1.39
C ASP A 50 3.02 15.39 0.81
N GLY A 51 2.57 15.61 -0.43
CA GLY A 51 2.63 16.88 -1.14
C GLY A 51 3.87 17.06 -2.03
N SER A 52 4.78 16.09 -2.03
CA SER A 52 6.07 16.10 -2.71
C SER A 52 6.45 14.71 -3.26
N GLY A 53 7.48 14.65 -4.10
CA GLY A 53 7.91 13.38 -4.71
C GLY A 53 7.06 12.94 -5.90
N ASP A 54 7.25 11.69 -6.32
CA ASP A 54 6.53 11.11 -7.46
C ASP A 54 5.12 10.66 -7.00
N PRO A 55 4.04 11.19 -7.60
CA PRO A 55 2.70 10.71 -7.34
C PRO A 55 2.51 9.25 -7.74
N HIS A 56 3.40 8.58 -8.45
CA HIS A 56 3.28 7.15 -8.76
C HIS A 56 4.03 6.24 -7.80
N ASP A 57 4.82 6.79 -6.87
CA ASP A 57 5.58 6.02 -5.88
C ASP A 57 4.86 5.98 -4.53
N ALA A 58 4.78 4.81 -3.91
CA ALA A 58 4.25 4.60 -2.56
C ALA A 58 5.08 5.30 -1.47
N ALA A 59 6.36 5.61 -1.72
CA ALA A 59 7.20 6.35 -0.80
C ALA A 59 6.69 7.77 -0.52
N SER A 60 5.96 8.35 -1.48
CA SER A 60 5.35 9.69 -1.38
C SER A 60 4.02 9.69 -0.62
N PHE A 61 3.65 8.58 0.03
CA PHE A 61 2.36 8.40 0.72
C PHE A 61 2.54 7.82 2.13
N ALA A 62 1.72 8.29 3.05
CA ALA A 62 1.59 7.75 4.40
C ALA A 62 0.15 7.27 4.66
N CYS A 63 -0.01 6.24 5.48
CA CYS A 63 -1.32 5.88 6.01
C CYS A 63 -1.66 6.82 7.16
N ALA A 64 -2.77 7.54 7.04
CA ALA A 64 -3.24 8.48 8.04
C ALA A 64 -4.74 8.36 8.25
N ALA A 65 -5.25 8.89 9.36
CA ALA A 65 -6.69 9.01 9.55
C ALA A 65 -7.32 9.75 8.36
N PRO A 66 -8.55 9.38 7.95
CA PRO A 66 -9.25 10.10 6.91
C PRO A 66 -9.39 11.56 7.34
N ALA A 67 -9.25 12.49 6.38
CA ALA A 67 -9.58 13.88 6.66
C ALA A 67 -11.02 13.93 7.17
N SER A 68 -11.25 14.60 8.29
CA SER A 68 -12.61 14.91 8.75
C SER A 68 -13.29 15.74 7.65
N GLU A 69 -14.39 15.20 7.13
CA GLU A 69 -15.25 15.86 6.14
C GLU A 69 -15.93 17.12 6.70
#